data_AF-A0A2Z3R5Y1-F1
#
_entry.id   AF-A0A2Z3R5Y1-F1
#
_cell.length_a   1.000
_cell.length_b   1.000
_cell.length_c   1.000
_cell.angle_alpha   90.00
_cell.angle_beta   90.00
_cell.angle_gamma   90.00
#
_symmetry.space_group_name_H-M   'P 1'
#
loop_
_entity.id
_entity.type
_entity.pdbx_description
1 polymer ?
#
loop_
_entity_poly.entity_id
_entity_poly.type
_entity_poly.pdbx_seq_one_letter_code
_entity_poly.pdbx_strand_id
1 'polypeptide(L)'
;MQEGDPMKIHIHPISTGRVRIKEAQRARRPGGPLRVMGDRDWSDWLPIHVWLIDHPEGPILVDTGETCGAGRAGYFPRWHP
;
A
#
# COMPACT_ATOMS: atom_id res chain seq x y z
N MET A 1 32.97 -7.74 30.16
CA MET A 1 31.75 -7.14 29.59
C MET A 1 31.31 -8.06 28.45
N GLN A 2 30.14 -8.68 28.57
CA GLN A 2 29.61 -9.52 27.47
C GLN A 2 29.14 -8.58 26.36
N GLU A 3 29.62 -8.84 25.15
CA GLU A 3 29.21 -8.17 23.92
C GLU A 3 27.71 -8.44 23.71
N GLY A 4 26.90 -7.39 23.70
CA GLY A 4 25.44 -7.51 23.60
C GLY A 4 25.03 -8.18 22.29
N ASP A 5 24.06 -9.10 22.35
CA ASP A 5 23.43 -9.69 21.16
C ASP A 5 23.05 -8.56 20.19
N PRO A 6 23.49 -8.56 18.92
CA PRO A 6 23.09 -7.54 17.97
C PRO A 6 21.58 -7.45 17.96
N MET A 7 21.07 -6.25 18.26
CA MET A 7 19.64 -6.03 18.43
C MET A 7 18.90 -6.45 17.17
N LYS A 8 18.17 -7.56 17.24
CA LYS A 8 17.46 -8.14 16.10
C LYS A 8 16.22 -7.33 15.78
N ILE A 9 16.17 -6.79 14.56
CA ILE A 9 14.98 -6.18 13.98
C ILE A 9 14.22 -7.28 13.24
N HIS A 10 12.94 -7.46 13.59
CA HIS A 10 12.03 -8.34 12.85
C HIS A 10 11.01 -7.49 12.10
N ILE A 11 10.76 -7.85 10.84
CA ILE A 11 9.85 -7.13 9.95
C ILE A 11 8.74 -8.09 9.53
N HIS A 12 7.50 -7.73 9.83
CA HIS A 12 6.31 -8.52 9.53
C HIS A 12 5.48 -7.84 8.44
N PRO A 13 5.41 -8.41 7.22
CA PRO A 13 4.47 -7.96 6.21
C PRO A 13 3.06 -8.43 6.59
N ILE A 14 2.13 -7.48 6.72
CA ILE A 14 0.72 -7.75 6.96
C ILE A 14 -0.05 -7.31 5.71
N SER A 15 -0.87 -8.19 5.12
CA SER A 15 -1.77 -7.79 4.04
C SER A 15 -3.12 -7.38 4.63
N THR A 16 -3.56 -6.15 4.39
CA THR A 16 -4.83 -5.61 4.91
C THR A 16 -5.96 -5.64 3.90
N GLY A 17 -5.64 -5.97 2.64
CA GLY A 17 -6.60 -6.03 1.56
C GLY A 17 -5.91 -6.15 0.22
N ARG A 18 -6.70 -6.03 -0.84
CA ARG A 18 -6.23 -6.03 -2.22
C ARG A 18 -6.87 -4.88 -3.00
N VAL A 19 -6.14 -4.37 -3.97
CA VAL A 19 -6.61 -3.30 -4.87
C VAL A 19 -6.32 -3.68 -6.32
N ARG A 20 -7.15 -3.20 -7.23
CA ARG A 20 -6.83 -3.11 -8.66
C ARG A 20 -6.69 -1.65 -9.00
N ILE A 21 -5.63 -1.29 -9.70
CA ILE A 21 -5.40 0.06 -10.20
C ILE A 21 -5.38 0.03 -11.73
N LYS A 22 -5.51 1.18 -12.37
CA LYS A 22 -5.27 1.26 -13.82
C LYS A 22 -3.85 0.84 -14.12
N GLU A 23 -3.63 0.10 -15.22
CA GLU A 23 -2.27 -0.28 -15.63
C GLU A 23 -1.37 0.95 -15.81
N ALA A 24 -1.96 2.07 -16.24
CA ALA A 24 -1.30 3.35 -16.36
C ALA A 24 -0.74 3.90 -15.03
N GLN A 25 -1.30 3.50 -13.87
CA GLN A 25 -0.81 3.91 -12.55
C GLN A 25 0.42 3.12 -12.10
N ARG A 26 0.71 1.94 -12.67
CA ARG A 26 1.81 1.07 -12.23
C ARG A 26 3.20 1.62 -12.55
N ALA A 27 3.32 2.42 -13.60
CA ALA A 27 4.58 3.04 -13.98
C ALA A 27 4.34 4.48 -14.42
N ARG A 28 5.16 5.40 -13.90
CA ARG A 28 5.12 6.80 -14.30
C ARG A 28 5.54 6.94 -15.76
N ARG A 29 4.68 7.55 -16.58
CA ARG A 29 4.95 7.91 -17.98
C ARG A 29 4.35 9.29 -18.28
N PRO A 30 4.83 10.00 -19.33
CA PRO A 30 4.18 11.22 -19.81
C PRO A 30 2.69 11.00 -20.15
N GLY A 31 1.89 12.09 -20.14
CA GLY A 31 0.46 12.06 -20.45
C GLY A 31 -0.47 12.43 -19.29
N GLY A 32 0.07 12.62 -18.09
CA GLY A 32 -0.67 13.19 -16.94
C GLY A 32 -1.93 12.40 -16.56
N PRO A 33 -2.93 13.05 -15.93
CA PRO A 33 -4.18 12.41 -15.50
C PRO A 33 -5.00 11.81 -16.65
N LEU A 34 -4.97 12.44 -17.84
CA LEU A 34 -5.70 11.98 -19.02
C LEU A 34 -5.31 10.56 -19.43
N ARG A 35 -4.03 10.19 -19.28
CA ARG A 35 -3.55 8.84 -19.55
C ARG A 35 -4.19 7.81 -18.62
N VAL A 36 -4.35 8.13 -17.34
CA VAL A 36 -4.95 7.21 -16.35
C VAL A 36 -6.45 7.11 -16.55
N MET A 37 -7.13 8.23 -16.77
CA MET A 37 -8.57 8.27 -17.00
C MET A 37 -8.99 7.57 -18.31
N GLY A 38 -8.14 7.66 -19.34
CA GLY A 38 -8.34 6.99 -20.63
C GLY A 38 -7.92 5.52 -20.66
N ASP A 39 -7.30 5.02 -19.60
CA ASP A 39 -6.85 3.64 -19.53
C ASP A 39 -8.05 2.70 -19.30
N ARG A 40 -8.15 1.69 -20.16
CA ARG A 40 -9.22 0.69 -20.12
C ARG A 40 -8.81 -0.55 -19.35
N ASP A 41 -7.52 -0.73 -19.14
CA ASP A 41 -6.98 -1.92 -18.52
C ASP A 41 -6.76 -1.70 -17.02
N TRP A 42 -7.08 -2.74 -16.27
CA TRP A 42 -6.90 -2.80 -14.82
C TRP A 42 -5.88 -3.87 -14.50
N SER A 43 -5.03 -3.60 -13.51
CA SER A 43 -4.07 -4.57 -13.03
C SER A 43 -4.73 -5.83 -12.47
N ASP A 44 -3.92 -6.87 -12.29
CA ASP A 44 -4.24 -7.94 -11.36
C ASP A 44 -4.45 -7.38 -9.94
N TRP A 45 -5.03 -8.19 -9.07
CA TRP A 45 -5.15 -7.84 -7.66
C TRP A 45 -3.77 -7.71 -7.02
N LEU A 46 -3.46 -6.51 -6.53
CA LEU A 46 -2.24 -6.20 -5.81
C LEU A 46 -2.54 -6.18 -4.30
N PRO A 47 -1.65 -6.70 -3.43
CA PRO A 47 -1.83 -6.61 -2.00
C PRO A 47 -1.61 -5.17 -1.50
N ILE A 48 -2.41 -4.74 -0.53
CA ILE A 48 -2.13 -3.57 0.30
C ILE A 48 -1.37 -4.09 1.53
N HIS A 49 -0.16 -3.59 1.74
CA HIS A 49 0.71 -4.03 2.83
C HIS A 49 0.86 -2.97 3.91
N VAL A 50 0.98 -3.45 5.14
CA VAL A 50 1.40 -2.70 6.30
C VAL A 50 2.59 -3.45 6.89
N TRP A 51 3.55 -2.74 7.47
CA TRP A 51 4.75 -3.34 8.03
C TRP A 51 4.82 -3.09 9.52
N LEU A 52 4.74 -4.15 10.31
CA LEU A 52 5.06 -4.10 11.73
C LEU A 52 6.54 -4.42 11.90
N ILE A 53 7.28 -3.50 12.49
CA ILE A 53 8.70 -3.63 12.76
C ILE A 53 8.85 -3.78 14.27
N ASP A 54 9.29 -4.95 14.71
CA ASP A 54 9.73 -5.14 16.09
C ASP A 54 11.11 -4.50 16.22
N HIS A 55 11.13 -3.28 16.76
CA HIS A 55 12.36 -2.53 17.03
C HIS A 55 12.66 -2.58 18.54
N PRO A 56 13.95 -2.55 18.95
CA PRO A 56 14.38 -2.45 20.34
C PRO A 56 13.70 -1.39 21.20
N GLU A 57 13.37 -0.26 20.58
CA GLU A 57 12.75 0.89 21.25
C GLU A 57 11.22 0.74 21.36
N GLY A 58 10.66 -0.30 20.76
CA GLY A 58 9.23 -0.58 20.70
C GLY A 58 8.74 -0.93 19.29
N PRO A 59 7.50 -1.42 19.15
CA PRO A 59 6.93 -1.72 17.84
C PRO A 59 6.72 -0.45 17.02
N ILE A 60 7.11 -0.48 15.75
CA ILE A 60 6.89 0.59 14.79
C ILE A 60 5.95 0.05 13.71
N LEU A 61 4.80 0.70 13.51
CA LEU A 61 3.88 0.40 12.42
C LEU A 61 4.11 1.40 11.28
N VAL A 62 4.46 0.90 10.10
CA VAL A 62 4.61 1.70 8.88
C VAL A 62 3.40 1.49 7.99
N ASP A 63 2.73 2.60 7.66
CA ASP A 63 1.42 2.64 7.00
C ASP A 63 0.31 2.06 7.91
N THR A 64 -0.95 2.13 7.47
CA THR A 64 -2.11 1.52 8.13
C THR A 64 -3.07 0.84 7.15
N GLY A 65 -2.72 0.83 5.85
CA GLY A 65 -3.56 0.27 4.81
C GLY A 65 -4.63 1.28 4.37
N GLU A 66 -5.78 0.76 3.94
CA GLU A 66 -6.89 1.57 3.44
C GLU A 66 -8.07 1.58 4.42
N THR A 67 -8.90 2.62 4.36
CA THR A 67 -10.09 2.70 5.20
C THR A 67 -11.08 1.60 4.83
N CYS A 68 -11.73 0.99 5.83
CA CYS A 68 -12.74 -0.07 5.63
C CYS A 68 -13.91 0.35 4.71
N GLY A 69 -14.15 1.66 4.59
CA GLY A 69 -15.15 2.24 3.71
C GLY A 69 -14.77 2.30 2.23
N ALA A 70 -13.51 2.11 1.85
CA ALA A 70 -13.03 2.33 0.48
C ALA A 70 -13.74 1.47 -0.58
N GLY A 71 -14.20 0.28 -0.22
CA GLY A 71 -14.99 -0.58 -1.11
C GLY A 71 -16.48 -0.21 -1.22
N ARG A 72 -16.95 0.78 -0.44
CA ARG A 72 -18.37 1.19 -0.46
C ARG A 72 -18.63 2.14 -1.63
N ALA A 73 -19.74 1.89 -2.32
CA ALA A 73 -20.22 2.80 -3.36
C ALA A 73 -20.38 4.22 -2.80
N GLY A 74 -19.79 5.21 -3.47
CA GLY A 74 -19.84 6.62 -3.07
C GLY A 74 -18.85 7.04 -1.98
N TYR A 75 -17.97 6.14 -1.50
CA TYR A 75 -16.89 6.52 -0.58
C TYR A 75 -15.90 7.49 -1.24
N PHE A 76 -15.47 7.17 -2.46
CA PHE A 76 -14.62 8.04 -3.24
C PHE A 76 -15.43 9.02 -4.10
N PRO A 77 -14.87 10.20 -4.46
CA PRO A 77 -15.51 11.15 -5.36
C PRO A 77 -15.88 10.51 -6.70
N ARG A 78 -16.95 10.98 -7.35
CA ARG A 78 -17.42 10.42 -8.64
C ARG A 78 -16.39 10.43 -9.77
N TRP A 79 -15.35 11.26 -9.66
CA TRP A 79 -14.27 11.36 -10.64
C TRP A 79 -13.06 10.48 -10.31
N HIS A 80 -13.05 9.75 -9.19
CA HIS A 80 -11.97 8.80 -8.90
C HIS A 80 -11.98 7.69 -9.98
N PRO A 81 -10.80 7.35 -10.55
CA PRO A 81 -10.70 6.43 -11.68
C PRO A 81 -11.01 4.97 -11.33
#